data_AF-A0A973KUG0-F1
#
_entry.id   AF-A0A973KUG0-F1
#
_cell.length_a   1.000
_cell.length_b   1.000
_cell.length_c   1.000
_cell.angle_alpha   90.00
_cell.angle_beta   90.00
_cell.angle_gamma   90.00
#
_symmetry.space_group_name_H-M   'P 1'
#
loop_
_entity.id
_entity.type
_entity.pdbx_description
1 polymer ?
#
loop_
_entity_poly.entity_id
_entity_poly.type
_entity_poly.pdbx_seq_one_letter_code
_entity_poly.pdbx_strand_id
1 'polypeptide(L)' 'MASGTVKWFNAEKGFGFIEQDGGGADVF' A
#
# COMPACT_ATOMS: atom_id res chain seq x y z
N MET A 1 9.99 -5.46 -7.08
CA MET A 1 9.11 -4.26 -7.08
C MET A 1 7.96 -4.59 -6.17
N ALA A 2 7.68 -3.78 -5.14
CA ALA A 2 6.52 -4.00 -4.28
C ALA A 2 5.25 -3.67 -5.09
N SER A 3 4.48 -4.70 -5.46
CA SER A 3 3.15 -4.57 -6.06
C SER A 3 2.10 -4.49 -4.96
N GLY A 4 1.07 -3.68 -5.14
CA GLY A 4 -0.01 -3.56 -4.16
C GLY A 4 -1.22 -2.85 -4.75
N THR A 5 -2.38 -3.05 -4.13
CA THR A 5 -3.65 -2.44 -4.51
C THR A 5 -3.89 -1.17 -3.72
N VAL A 6 -4.33 -0.10 -4.38
CA VAL A 6 -4.68 1.17 -3.70
C VAL A 6 -5.93 0.95 -2.86
N LYS A 7 -5.78 1.00 -1.53
CA LYS A 7 -6.89 0.83 -0.60
C LYS A 7 -7.74 2.09 -0.51
N TRP A 8 -7.07 3.23 -0.42
CA TRP A 8 -7.71 4.53 -0.51
C TRP A 8 -6.69 5.62 -0.88
N PHE A 9 -7.15 6.66 -1.57
CA PHE A 9 -6.32 7.77 -2.01
C PHE A 9 -7.10 9.08 -1.91
N ASN A 10 -6.50 10.12 -1.31
CA ASN A 10 -7.02 11.48 -1.32
C ASN A 10 -6.20 12.34 -2.27
N ALA A 11 -6.81 12.67 -3.41
CA ALA A 11 -6.17 13.47 -4.45
C ALA A 11 -5.94 14.93 -4.03
N GLU A 12 -6.81 15.50 -3.21
CA GLU A 12 -6.71 16.90 -2.78
C GLU A 12 -5.52 17.12 -1.85
N LYS A 13 -5.22 16.14 -1.00
CA LYS A 13 -4.10 16.20 -0.05
C LYS A 13 -2.85 15.46 -0.54
N GLY A 14 -2.92 14.73 -1.65
CA GLY A 14 -1.78 14.06 -2.28
C GLY A 14 -1.22 12.86 -1.52
N PHE A 15 -2.04 12.19 -0.70
CA PHE A 15 -1.61 11.00 0.04
C PHE A 15 -2.67 9.90 0.02
N GLY A 16 -2.24 8.68 0.27
CA GLY A 16 -3.11 7.51 0.32
C GLY A 16 -2.39 6.33 0.94
N PHE A 17 -3.14 5.25 1.13
CA PHE A 17 -2.60 3.99 1.61
C PHE A 17 -2.76 2.93 0.54
N ILE A 18 -1.68 2.19 0.30
CA ILE A 18 -1.68 1.01 -0.55
C ILE A 18 -1.62 -0.22 0.35
N GLU A 19 -2.41 -1.22 0.00
CA GLU A 19 -2.27 -2.55 0.57
C GLU A 19 -1.25 -3.30 -0.29
N GLN A 20 -0.10 -3.64 0.29
CA GLN A 20 0.95 -4.32 -0.44
C GLN A 20 0.57 -5.78 -0.66
N ASP A 21 0.58 -6.23 -1.90
CA ASP A 21 0.32 -7.62 -2.27
C ASP A 21 1.54 -8.46 -1.90
N GLY A 22 1.30 -9.51 -1.12
CA GLY A 22 2.33 -10.40 -0.61
C GLY A 22 2.88 -9.95 0.75
N GLY A 23 1.99 -9.90 1.75
CA GLY A 23 2.29 -9.69 3.18
C GLY A 23 3.72 -10.09 3.49
N GLY A 24 4.58 -9.07 3.59
CA GLY A 24 6.02 -9.27 3.68
C GLY A 24 6.30 -10.27 4.79
N ALA A 25 7.10 -11.29 4.48
CA ALA A 25 7.43 -12.38 5.38
C ALA A 25 7.58 -11.86 6.81
N ASP A 26 6.84 -12.45 7.76
CA ASP A 26 6.94 -12.12 9.18
C ASP A 26 8.42 -12.04 9.56
N VAL A 27 8.93 -10.81 9.71
CA VAL A 27 10.30 -10.59 10.15
C VAL A 27 10.27 -10.70 11.67
N PHE A 28 10.65 -11.89 12.15
CA PHE A 28 10.95 -12.17 13.56
C PHE A 28 12.17 -11.37 14.03
#